data_AF-A0A0D9VNP0-F1
#
_entry.id   AF-A0A0D9VNP0-F1
#
_cell.length_a   1.000
_cell.length_b   1.000
_cell.length_c   1.000
_cell.angle_alpha   90.00
_cell.angle_beta   90.00
_cell.angle_gamma   90.00
#
_symmetry.space_group_name_H-M   'P 1'
#
loop_
_entity.id
_entity.type
_entity.pdbx_description
1 polymer ?
#
loop_
_entity_poly.entity_id
_entity_poly.type
_entity_poly.pdbx_seq_one_letter_code
_entity_poly.pdbx_strand_id
1 'polypeptide(L)'
;MRAVRGEVVSTKPVALTKAARVFSLFAVSDESGIASDGGALLLSAAEAALELHAFRRHGGASGQGEEKRRPKKSKRKNEPSSASGLANLDE
;
A
#
# COMPACT_ATOMS: atom_id res chain seq x y z
N MET A 1 -24.26 7.91 27.22
CA MET A 1 -23.17 8.17 26.24
C MET A 1 -21.90 8.52 27.02
N ARG A 2 -20.74 7.97 26.66
CA ARG A 2 -19.44 8.27 27.30
C ARG A 2 -18.56 9.04 26.32
N ALA A 3 -17.90 10.09 26.80
CA ALA A 3 -16.93 10.83 26.00
C ALA A 3 -15.58 10.10 26.02
N VAL A 4 -15.03 9.82 24.84
CA VAL A 4 -13.66 9.28 24.70
C VAL A 4 -12.71 10.47 24.51
N ARG A 5 -11.63 10.51 25.28
CA ARG A 5 -10.58 11.54 25.19
C ARG A 5 -9.30 10.89 24.69
N GLY A 6 -8.57 11.57 23.80
CA GLY A 6 -7.30 11.10 23.25
C GLY A 6 -6.73 12.08 22.23
N GLU A 7 -5.45 11.91 21.91
CA GLU A 7 -4.76 12.68 20.87
C GLU A 7 -4.84 11.95 19.52
N VAL A 8 -5.18 12.69 18.46
CA VAL A 8 -5.13 12.16 17.09
C VAL A 8 -3.71 12.28 16.56
N VAL A 9 -2.98 11.16 16.55
CA VAL A 9 -1.56 11.13 16.20
C VAL A 9 -1.31 11.38 14.70
N SER A 10 -2.26 11.04 13.82
CA SER A 10 -2.11 11.23 12.37
C SER A 10 -3.44 11.13 11.63
N THR A 11 -3.62 11.97 10.60
CA THR A 11 -4.72 11.91 9.63
C THR A 11 -4.33 11.29 8.29
N LYS A 12 -3.06 10.90 8.13
CA LYS A 12 -2.58 10.29 6.89
C LYS A 12 -3.28 8.95 6.63
N PRO A 13 -3.65 8.66 5.37
CA PRO A 13 -4.24 7.37 5.02
C PRO A 13 -3.36 6.20 5.45
N VAL A 14 -4.00 5.15 5.97
CA VAL A 14 -3.34 3.89 6.36
C VAL A 14 -3.65 2.81 5.32
N ALA A 15 -2.68 1.94 5.03
CA ALA A 15 -2.88 0.80 4.15
C ALA A 15 -3.94 -0.15 4.72
N LEU A 16 -4.84 -0.66 3.87
CA LEU A 16 -5.95 -1.52 4.29
C LEU A 16 -5.49 -2.78 5.04
N THR A 17 -4.39 -3.39 4.60
CA THR A 17 -3.79 -4.55 5.29
C THR A 17 -3.28 -4.20 6.69
N LYS A 18 -2.75 -2.99 6.87
CA LYS A 18 -2.32 -2.49 8.18
C LYS A 18 -3.52 -2.19 9.07
N ALA A 19 -4.58 -1.58 8.53
CA ALA A 19 -5.82 -1.33 9.25
C ALA A 19 -6.45 -2.64 9.76
N ALA A 20 -6.56 -3.65 8.90
CA ALA A 20 -7.07 -4.98 9.27
C ALA A 20 -6.30 -5.58 10.45
N ARG A 21 -4.96 -5.56 10.39
CA ARG A 21 -4.11 -6.07 11.48
C ARG A 21 -4.35 -5.32 12.79
N VAL A 22 -4.49 -3.99 12.75
CA VAL A 22 -4.77 -3.19 13.95
C VAL A 22 -6.12 -3.59 14.54
N PHE A 23 -7.18 -3.69 13.73
CA PHE A 23 -8.49 -4.09 14.22
C PHE A 23 -8.47 -5.49 14.86
N SER A 24 -7.82 -6.47 14.22
CA SER A 24 -7.67 -7.80 14.80
C SER A 24 -6.93 -7.77 16.14
N LEU A 25 -5.83 -7.02 16.25
CA LEU A 25 -5.09 -6.92 17.52
C LEU A 25 -5.93 -6.30 18.64
N PHE A 26 -6.73 -5.28 18.34
CA PHE A 26 -7.62 -4.68 19.33
C PHE A 26 -8.78 -5.61 19.72
N ALA A 27 -9.26 -6.46 18.80
CA ALA A 27 -10.35 -7.39 19.08
C ALA A 27 -9.98 -8.46 20.11
N VAL A 28 -8.70 -8.85 20.19
CA VAL A 28 -8.16 -9.84 21.15
C VAL A 28 -7.44 -9.22 22.35
N SER A 29 -7.31 -7.89 22.41
CA SER A 29 -6.65 -7.25 23.57
C SER A 29 -7.63 -7.13 24.73
N ASP A 30 -7.31 -7.79 25.84
CA ASP A 30 -8.08 -7.74 27.08
C ASP A 30 -7.99 -6.35 27.75
N GLU A 31 -6.93 -5.59 27.45
CA GLU A 31 -6.71 -4.21 27.92
C GLU A 31 -7.53 -3.17 27.16
N SER A 32 -8.20 -3.57 26.09
CA SER A 32 -8.93 -2.65 25.21
C SER A 32 -10.17 -2.04 25.88
N GLY A 33 -10.65 -2.64 26.98
CA GLY A 33 -11.85 -2.19 27.69
C GLY A 33 -13.11 -2.20 26.82
N ILE A 34 -13.08 -2.98 25.73
CA ILE A 34 -14.15 -3.04 24.74
C ILE A 34 -15.32 -3.83 25.35
N ALA A 35 -16.54 -3.32 25.16
CA ALA A 35 -17.75 -4.01 25.61
C ALA A 35 -17.85 -5.39 24.96
N SER A 36 -18.58 -6.33 25.59
CA SER A 36 -18.67 -7.75 25.18
C SER A 36 -18.84 -7.99 23.67
N ASP A 37 -19.53 -7.10 22.96
CA ASP A 37 -19.82 -7.25 21.51
C ASP A 37 -18.84 -6.49 20.59
N GLY A 38 -18.01 -5.60 21.12
CA GLY A 38 -17.15 -4.76 20.30
C GLY A 38 -15.97 -5.51 19.66
N GLY A 39 -15.52 -6.61 20.27
CA GLY A 39 -14.50 -7.47 19.67
C GLY A 39 -14.96 -8.09 18.35
N ALA A 40 -16.21 -8.57 18.28
CA ALA A 40 -16.79 -9.10 17.05
C ALA A 40 -16.89 -8.02 15.96
N LEU A 41 -17.29 -6.81 16.31
CA LEU A 41 -17.35 -5.69 15.36
C LEU A 41 -15.96 -5.33 14.80
N LEU A 42 -14.92 -5.37 15.62
CA LEU A 42 -13.55 -5.15 15.17
C LEU A 42 -13.05 -6.27 14.26
N LEU A 43 -13.40 -7.53 14.53
CA LEU A 43 -13.10 -8.64 13.63
C LEU A 43 -13.79 -8.47 12.28
N SER A 44 -15.09 -8.12 12.27
CA SER A 44 -15.80 -7.82 11.02
C SER A 44 -15.17 -6.65 10.26
N ALA A 45 -14.73 -5.59 10.96
CA ALA A 45 -14.01 -4.48 10.34
C ALA A 45 -12.65 -4.91 9.75
N ALA A 46 -11.95 -5.83 10.39
CA ALA A 46 -10.70 -6.39 9.88
C ALA A 46 -10.93 -7.19 8.58
N GLU A 47 -11.95 -8.04 8.56
CA GLU A 47 -12.34 -8.82 7.38
C GLU A 47 -12.74 -7.92 6.21
N ALA A 48 -13.61 -6.93 6.45
CA ALA A 48 -14.01 -5.96 5.42
C ALA A 48 -12.82 -5.19 4.83
N ALA A 49 -11.83 -4.83 5.65
CA ALA A 49 -10.62 -4.17 5.17
C ALA A 49 -9.76 -5.08 4.28
N LEU A 50 -9.69 -6.39 4.57
CA LEU A 50 -9.01 -7.37 3.73
C LEU A 50 -9.77 -7.62 2.42
N GLU A 51 -11.10 -7.73 2.48
CA GLU A 51 -11.95 -7.87 1.30
C GLU A 51 -11.80 -6.67 0.36
N LEU A 52 -11.84 -5.45 0.90
CA LEU A 52 -11.61 -4.23 0.13
C LEU A 52 -10.20 -4.19 -0.47
N HIS A 53 -9.19 -4.66 0.25
CA HIS A 53 -7.83 -4.78 -0.28
C HIS A 53 -7.75 -5.77 -1.44
N ALA A 54 -8.40 -6.93 -1.31
CA ALA A 54 -8.47 -7.93 -2.36
C ALA A 54 -9.22 -7.39 -3.59
N PHE A 55 -10.38 -6.75 -3.39
CA PHE A 55 -11.14 -6.11 -4.46
C PHE A 55 -10.30 -5.08 -5.22
N ARG A 56 -9.59 -4.20 -4.53
CA ARG A 56 -8.70 -3.21 -5.17
C ARG A 56 -7.57 -3.86 -5.96
N ARG A 57 -7.04 -4.98 -5.48
CA ARG A 57 -5.98 -5.74 -6.15
C ARG A 57 -6.48 -6.48 -7.39
N HIS A 58 -7.70 -7.01 -7.37
CA HIS A 58 -8.24 -7.90 -8.40
C HIS A 58 -9.21 -7.23 -9.39
N GLY A 59 -9.79 -6.05 -9.06
CA GLY A 59 -10.81 -5.40 -9.87
C GLY A 59 -10.84 -3.87 -9.83
N GLY A 60 -9.94 -3.20 -9.10
CA GLY A 60 -9.97 -1.75 -8.89
C GLY A 60 -9.19 -0.88 -9.90
N ALA A 61 -8.84 -1.40 -11.08
CA ALA A 61 -8.09 -0.65 -12.09
C ALA A 61 -8.94 0.32 -12.95
N SER A 62 -10.21 0.52 -12.62
CA SER A 62 -11.07 1.48 -13.32
C SER A 62 -11.62 2.52 -12.35
N GLY A 63 -11.03 3.71 -12.35
CA GLY A 63 -11.63 4.92 -11.76
C GLY A 63 -11.05 5.37 -10.41
N GLN A 64 -10.29 6.47 -10.48
CA GLN A 64 -9.89 7.40 -9.41
C GLN A 64 -8.70 6.95 -8.52
N GLY A 65 -7.59 7.69 -8.40
CA GLY A 65 -7.31 9.08 -8.76
C GLY A 65 -5.90 9.29 -9.29
N GLU A 66 -5.78 10.39 -10.01
CA GLU A 66 -4.55 10.93 -10.56
C GLU A 66 -3.52 11.18 -9.45
N GLU A 67 -2.59 10.25 -9.24
CA GLU A 67 -1.34 10.57 -8.54
C GLU A 67 -0.14 10.22 -9.43
N LYS A 68 0.23 11.23 -10.21
CA LYS A 68 1.56 11.48 -10.79
C LYS A 68 2.27 10.23 -11.30
N ARG A 69 2.00 9.90 -12.57
CA ARG A 69 2.91 9.14 -13.43
C ARG A 69 4.30 9.79 -13.35
N ARG A 70 5.19 9.24 -12.53
CA ARG A 70 6.63 9.55 -12.59
C ARG A 70 7.08 9.24 -14.02
N PRO A 71 7.72 10.18 -14.74
CA PRO A 71 8.18 9.90 -16.09
C PRO A 71 9.18 8.74 -16.02
N LYS A 72 8.88 7.67 -16.75
CA LYS A 72 9.77 6.51 -16.94
C LYS A 72 11.09 7.04 -17.49
N LYS A 73 12.16 7.00 -16.69
CA LYS A 73 13.54 7.07 -17.22
C LYS A 73 13.73 5.81 -18.06
N SER A 74 13.42 5.88 -19.35
CA SER A 74 13.94 4.94 -20.33
C SER A 74 15.46 5.09 -20.31
N LYS A 75 16.13 4.22 -19.55
CA LYS A 75 17.54 3.91 -19.80
C LYS A 75 17.60 3.39 -21.24
N ARG A 76 17.90 4.28 -22.19
CA ARG A 76 18.39 3.86 -23.51
C ARG A 76 19.64 3.01 -23.22
N LYS A 77 19.50 1.70 -23.43
CA LYS A 77 20.61 0.77 -23.49
C LYS A 77 21.39 1.15 -24.74
N ASN A 78 22.46 1.93 -24.59
CA ASN A 78 23.54 1.91 -25.56
C ASN A 78 24.49 0.78 -25.17
N GLU A 79 25.13 0.24 -26.20
CA GLU A 79 26.14 -0.83 -26.25
C GLU A 79 25.60 -2.23 -26.57
N PRO A 80 26.29 -3.05 -27.38
CA PRO A 80 27.57 -2.81 -28.10
C PRO A 80 27.49 -3.18 -29.60
N SER A 81 28.22 -2.49 -30.46
CA SER A 81 28.61 -3.06 -31.76
C SER A 81 30.12 -2.96 -31.93
N SER A 82 30.80 -3.94 -31.38
CA SER A 82 32.14 -4.33 -31.75
C SER A 82 32.18 -4.72 -33.22
N ALA A 83 32.93 -3.97 -34.03
CA ALA A 83 33.47 -4.42 -35.29
C ALA A 83 34.90 -3.89 -35.43
N SER A 84 35.83 -4.81 -35.20
CA SER A 84 37.26 -4.76 -35.48
C SER A 84 37.56 -4.63 -36.98
N GLY A 85 38.63 -3.89 -37.33
CA GLY A 85 39.31 -3.93 -38.63
C GLY A 85 40.03 -2.60 -38.89
N LEU A 86 41.29 -2.42 -38.50
CA LEU A 86 42.54 -2.73 -39.23
C LEU A 86 42.73 -1.96 -40.55
N ALA A 87 43.89 -1.27 -40.64
CA ALA A 87 44.60 -0.74 -41.83
C ALA A 87 43.96 0.52 -42.50
N ASN A 88 44.66 1.57 -42.93
CA ASN A 88 46.09 1.87 -43.15
C ASN A 88 46.25 3.36 -43.58
N LEU A 89 47.49 3.92 -43.46
CA LEU A 89 48.12 5.00 -44.29
C LEU A 89 47.50 6.42 -44.21
N ASP A 90 48.18 7.57 -44.14
CA ASP A 90 49.55 8.07 -44.41
C ASP A 90 49.73 9.42 -43.62
N GLU A 91 50.90 9.68 -43.03
CA GLU A 91 51.73 10.90 -43.21
C GLU A 91 53.09 10.76 -42.49
#